data_AF-A0A2R6HW01-F1
#
_entry.id   AF-A0A2R6HW01-F1
#
_cell.length_a   1.000
_cell.length_b   1.000
_cell.length_c   1.000
_cell.angle_alpha   90.00
_cell.angle_beta   90.00
_cell.angle_gamma   90.00
#
_symmetry.space_group_name_H-M   'P 1'
#
loop_
_entity.id
_entity.type
_entity.pdbx_description
1 polymer ?
#
loop_
_entity_poly.entity_id
_entity_poly.type
_entity_poly.pdbx_seq_one_letter_code
_entity_poly.pdbx_strand_id
1 'polypeptide(L)' 'MRAARFHSDKGLNPVEGAPPTDAALTAYRSLRKAEGGPGDSVAVVGVGGLGSFGVQFGRL' A
#
# COMPACT_ATOMS: atom_id res chain seq x y z
N MET A 1 2.05 18.73 -18.36
CA MET A 1 2.02 17.74 -17.26
C MET A 1 3.44 17.51 -16.77
N ARG A 2 3.71 17.66 -15.46
CA ARG A 2 4.97 17.23 -14.86
C ARG A 2 4.79 15.79 -14.42
N ALA A 3 5.65 14.88 -14.88
CA ALA A 3 5.69 13.53 -14.31
C ALA A 3 6.07 13.65 -12.82
N ALA A 4 5.22 13.13 -11.94
CA ALA A 4 5.58 12.97 -10.53
C ALA A 4 6.76 11.97 -10.47
N ARG A 5 7.88 12.39 -9.87
CA ARG A 5 9.02 11.49 -9.67
C ARG A 5 8.88 10.80 -8.33
N PHE A 6 9.06 9.48 -8.33
CA PHE A 6 9.36 8.76 -7.11
C PHE A 6 10.72 9.22 -6.58
N HIS A 7 10.74 9.74 -5.36
CA HIS A 7 11.99 10.02 -4.68
C HIS A 7 12.49 8.73 -4.03
N SER A 8 13.67 8.28 -4.43
CA SER A 8 14.35 7.12 -3.86
C SER A 8 15.85 7.35 -3.93
N ASP A 9 16.56 7.00 -2.87
CA ASP A 9 17.99 7.32 -2.71
C ASP A 9 18.89 6.65 -3.76
N LYS A 10 18.41 5.56 -4.39
CA LYS A 10 19.15 4.79 -5.40
C LYS A 10 18.53 4.82 -6.80
N GLY A 11 17.43 5.56 -6.98
CA GLY A 11 16.58 5.41 -8.15
C GLY A 11 15.84 4.07 -8.11
N LEU A 12 14.52 4.11 -8.33
CA LEU A 12 13.66 2.94 -8.36
C LEU A 12 13.26 2.65 -9.81
N ASN A 13 13.28 1.39 -10.21
CA ASN A 13 12.72 0.97 -11.50
C ASN A 13 11.23 1.40 -11.54
N PRO A 14 10.75 2.11 -12.57
CA PRO A 14 9.35 2.51 -12.66
C PRO A 14 8.35 1.36 -12.53
N VAL A 15 8.69 0.16 -13.00
CA VAL A 15 7.86 -1.04 -12.87
C VAL A 15 7.72 -1.46 -11.40
N GLU A 16 8.79 -1.34 -10.62
CA GLU A 16 8.79 -1.64 -9.18
C GLU A 16 8.16 -0.52 -8.35
N GLY A 17 8.30 0.73 -8.80
CA GLY A 17 7.72 1.90 -8.13
C GLY A 17 6.23 2.07 -8.35
N ALA A 18 5.68 1.58 -9.48
CA ALA A 18 4.27 1.77 -9.80
C ALA A 18 3.30 1.17 -8.75
N PRO A 19 3.45 -0.10 -8.30
CA PRO A 19 2.54 -0.66 -7.29
C PRO A 19 2.57 0.06 -5.92
N PRO A 20 3.73 0.46 -5.37
CA PRO A 20 3.81 1.28 -4.17
C PRO A 20 3.03 2.60 -4.23
N THR A 21 3.04 3.31 -5.37
CA THR A 21 2.29 4.58 -5.53
C THR A 21 0.78 4.44 -5.57
N ASP A 22 0.27 3.25 -5.88
CA ASP A 22 -1.15 3.03 -6.13
C ASP A 22 -1.72 1.99 -5.16
N ALA A 23 -1.54 0.71 -5.48
CA ALA A 23 -2.08 -0.40 -4.71
C ALA A 23 -1.64 -0.38 -3.24
N ALA A 24 -0.35 -0.19 -2.97
CA ALA A 24 0.16 -0.22 -1.60
C ALA A 24 -0.29 1.01 -0.80
N LEU A 25 -0.08 2.22 -1.34
CA LEU A 25 -0.50 3.46 -0.69
C LEU A 25 -2.00 3.46 -0.38
N THR A 26 -2.83 2.95 -1.30
CA THR A 26 -4.27 2.86 -1.12
C THR A 26 -4.64 1.89 0.01
N ALA A 27 -4.04 0.69 0.05
CA ALA A 27 -4.26 -0.29 1.12
C ALA A 27 -3.79 0.24 2.49
N TYR A 28 -2.66 0.93 2.55
CA TYR A 28 -2.19 1.57 3.78
C TYR A 28 -3.18 2.65 4.25
N ARG A 29 -3.63 3.52 3.33
CA ARG A 29 -4.58 4.58 3.65
C ARG A 29 -5.93 4.04 4.11
N SER A 30 -6.40 2.90 3.59
CA SER A 30 -7.64 2.28 4.08
C SER A 30 -7.51 1.82 5.52
N LEU A 31 -6.39 1.19 5.89
CA LEU A 31 -6.14 0.76 7.27
C LEU A 31 -6.02 1.97 8.21
N ARG A 32 -5.33 3.04 7.79
CA ARG A 32 -5.22 4.29 8.58
C ARG A 32 -6.55 5.03 8.77
N LYS A 33 -7.54 4.79 7.91
CA LYS A 33 -8.89 5.33 8.03
C LYS A 33 -9.83 4.42 8.81
N ALA A 34 -9.52 3.14 8.92
CA ALA A 34 -10.29 2.21 9.72
C ALA A 34 -10.12 2.55 11.21
N GLU A 35 -11.18 2.38 11.99
CA GLU A 35 -11.13 2.49 13.44
C GLU A 35 -10.62 1.17 14.01
N GLY A 36 -9.30 1.00 14.02
CA GLY A 36 -8.61 -0.18 14.53
C GLY A 36 -7.11 0.07 14.71
N GLY A 37 -6.49 -0.74 15.58
CA GLY A 37 -5.08 -0.64 15.92
C GLY A 37 -4.41 -2.02 16.08
N PRO A 38 -3.15 -2.02 16.54
CA PRO A 38 -2.44 -3.27 16.80
C PRO A 38 -3.22 -4.19 17.74
N GLY A 39 -3.39 -5.45 17.35
CA GLY A 39 -4.16 -6.45 18.10
C GLY A 39 -5.62 -6.58 17.68
N ASP A 40 -6.17 -5.61 16.96
CA ASP A 40 -7.52 -5.72 16.40
C ASP A 40 -7.54 -6.67 15.19
N SER A 41 -8.66 -7.37 15.02
CA SER A 41 -8.87 -8.22 13.84
C SER A 41 -9.25 -7.38 12.63
N VAL A 42 -8.60 -7.65 11.49
CA VAL A 42 -8.87 -6.98 10.22
C VAL A 42 -9.33 -8.01 9.18
N ALA A 43 -10.39 -7.69 8.45
CA ALA A 43 -10.84 -8.46 7.30
C ALA A 43 -10.42 -7.77 5.99
N VAL A 44 -9.74 -8.51 5.10
CA VAL A 44 -9.39 -8.04 3.76
C VAL A 44 -10.31 -8.71 2.75
N VAL A 45 -11.21 -7.93 2.14
CA VAL A 45 -12.16 -8.45 1.15
C VAL A 45 -11.57 -8.31 -0.25
N GLY A 46 -11.14 -9.45 -0.81
CA GLY A 46 -10.45 -9.55 -2.10
C GLY A 46 -8.92 -9.44 -1.95
N VAL A 47 -8.17 -10.38 -2.54
CA VAL A 47 -6.71 -10.52 -2.37
C VAL A 47 -5.98 -10.44 -3.73
N GLY A 48 -6.36 -9.45 -4.54
CA GLY A 48 -5.66 -9.10 -5.78
C GLY A 48 -4.47 -8.18 -5.54
N GLY A 49 -4.08 -7.39 -6.55
CA GLY A 49 -2.93 -6.47 -6.47
C GLY A 49 -2.94 -5.57 -5.22
N LEU A 50 -4.07 -4.91 -4.93
CA LEU A 50 -4.25 -4.07 -3.74
C LEU A 50 -4.42 -4.89 -2.46
N GLY A 51 -5.29 -5.90 -2.47
CA GLY A 51 -5.61 -6.70 -1.29
C GLY A 51 -4.41 -7.46 -0.71
N SER A 52 -3.48 -7.88 -1.57
CA SER A 52 -2.23 -8.50 -1.15
C SER A 52 -1.37 -7.58 -0.26
N PHE A 53 -1.41 -6.26 -0.49
CA PHE A 53 -0.78 -5.27 0.40
C PHE A 53 -1.58 -5.08 1.68
N GLY A 54 -2.91 -5.16 1.62
CA GLY A 54 -3.77 -5.14 2.81
C GLY A 54 -3.42 -6.24 3.81
N VAL A 55 -3.16 -7.46 3.32
CA VAL A 55 -2.70 -8.58 4.16
C VAL A 55 -1.31 -8.33 4.76
N GLN A 56 -0.39 -7.74 3.99
CA GLN A 56 0.96 -7.42 4.47
C GLN A 56 0.94 -6.33 5.55
N PHE A 57 0.20 -5.24 5.32
CA PHE A 57 0.12 -4.13 6.26
C PHE A 57 -0.71 -4.43 7.50
N GLY A 58 -1.73 -5.29 7.40
CA GLY A 58 -2.49 -5.74 8.56
C GLY A 58 -1.77 -6.73 9.47
N ARG A 59 -0.58 -7.22 9.05
CA ARG A 59 0.29 -8.11 9.86
C ARG A 59 1.42 -7.37 10.60
N LEU A 60 1.64 -6.10 10.30
CA LEU A 60 2.62 -5.24 10.98
C LEU A 60 2.02 -4.70 12.28
#